data_AF-A0A1Q6DS60-F1
#
_entry.id   AF-A0A1Q6DS60-F1
#
_cell.length_a   1.000
_cell.length_b   1.000
_cell.length_c   1.000
_cell.angle_alpha   90.00
_cell.angle_beta   90.00
_cell.angle_gamma   90.00
#
_symmetry.space_group_name_H-M   'P 1'
#
loop_
_entity.id
_entity.type
_entity.pdbx_description
1 polymer ?
#
loop_
_entity_poly.entity_id
_entity_poly.type
_entity_poly.pdbx_seq_one_letter_code
_entity_poly.pdbx_strand_id
1 'polypeptide(L)'
;MEERDIVLAGIMVISVIIFSYEWLMEFWGASNSLIVFSAIALVSSLALMILSLNAKLDKIENELLERERSLRINIKSLEENLDWVKSLREEKEEK
;
A
#
# COMPACT_ATOMS: atom_id res chain seq x y z
N MET A 1 0.04 -8.31 3.53
CA MET A 1 -1.28 -8.86 3.93
C MET A 1 -1.32 -10.39 3.81
N GLU A 2 -2.01 -11.07 4.73
CA GLU A 2 -2.27 -12.51 4.64
C GLU A 2 -3.32 -12.77 3.53
N GLU A 3 -3.17 -13.80 2.70
CA GLU A 3 -4.08 -14.04 1.56
C GLU A 3 -5.55 -14.15 1.97
N ARG A 4 -5.80 -14.57 3.22
CA ARG A 4 -7.12 -14.62 3.84
C ARG A 4 -7.78 -13.25 3.93
N ASP A 5 -7.03 -12.19 4.21
CA ASP A 5 -7.60 -10.84 4.35
C ASP A 5 -8.06 -10.29 2.99
N ILE A 6 -7.34 -10.63 1.92
CA ILE A 6 -7.73 -10.30 0.54
C ILE A 6 -9.02 -11.04 0.17
N VAL A 7 -9.13 -12.33 0.50
CA VAL A 7 -10.32 -13.14 0.21
C VAL A 7 -11.52 -12.65 1.01
N LEU A 8 -11.34 -12.36 2.30
CA LEU A 8 -12.40 -11.82 3.15
C LEU A 8 -12.88 -10.44 2.67
N ALA A 9 -11.95 -9.57 2.25
CA ALA A 9 -12.29 -8.30 1.63
C ALA A 9 -13.08 -8.51 0.32
N GLY A 10 -12.67 -9.46 -0.52
CA GLY A 10 -13.38 -9.83 -1.74
C GLY A 10 -14.81 -10.31 -1.47
N ILE A 11 -15.01 -11.17 -0.46
CA ILE A 11 -16.34 -11.64 -0.04
C ILE A 11 -17.23 -10.48 0.43
N MET A 12 -16.65 -9.55 1.20
CA MET A 12 -17.36 -8.37 1.70
C MET A 12 -17.88 -7.49 0.56
N VAL A 13 -17.07 -7.32 -0.50
CA VAL A 13 -17.42 -6.56 -1.70
C VAL A 13 -18.55 -7.23 -2.47
N ILE A 14 -18.48 -8.55 -2.65
CA ILE A 14 -19.52 -9.33 -3.33
C ILE A 14 -20.86 -9.22 -2.57
N SER A 15 -20.84 -9.31 -1.24
CA SER A 15 -22.05 -9.13 -0.42
C SER A 15 -22.69 -7.75 -0.59
N VAL A 16 -21.89 -6.67 -0.62
CA VAL A 16 -22.42 -5.32 -0.83
C VAL A 16 -23.04 -5.16 -2.22
N ILE A 17 -22.46 -5.78 -3.25
CA ILE A 17 -23.00 -5.78 -4.62
C ILE A 17 -24.36 -6.47 -4.67
N ILE A 18 -24.47 -7.67 -4.08
CA ILE A 18 -25.71 -8.45 -4.06
C ILE A 18 -26.79 -7.71 -3.25
N PHE A 19 -26.42 -7.17 -2.09
CA PHE A 19 -27.34 -6.40 -1.25
C PHE A 19 -27.86 -5.15 -1.98
N SER A 20 -26.98 -4.44 -2.69
CA SER A 20 -27.37 -3.27 -3.48
C SER A 20 -28.29 -3.65 -4.66
N TYR A 21 -28.11 -4.83 -5.26
CA TYR A 21 -28.99 -5.35 -6.30
C TYR A 21 -30.38 -5.66 -5.77
N GLU A 22 -30.50 -6.46 -4.70
CA GLU A 22 -31.80 -6.80 -4.11
C GLU A 22 -32.55 -5.54 -3.66
N TRP A 23 -31.85 -4.65 -2.93
CA TRP A 23 -32.45 -3.44 -2.38
C TRP A 23 -32.96 -2.49 -3.48
N LEU A 24 -32.23 -2.35 -4.58
CA LEU A 24 -32.59 -1.46 -5.68
C LEU A 24 -33.69 -2.06 -6.58
N MET A 25 -33.73 -3.38 -6.73
CA MET A 25 -34.78 -4.07 -7.47
C MET A 25 -36.13 -4.00 -6.75
N GLU A 26 -36.12 -4.07 -5.41
CA GLU A 26 -37.30 -3.96 -4.53
C GLU A 26 -37.90 -2.55 -4.56
N PHE A 27 -37.09 -1.50 -4.57
CA PHE A 27 -37.56 -0.11 -4.44
C PHE A 27 -37.97 0.56 -5.75
N TRP A 28 -37.38 0.17 -6.89
CA TRP A 28 -37.46 0.94 -8.15
C TRP A 28 -38.16 0.24 -9.32
N GLY A 29 -38.75 -0.94 -9.11
CA GLY A 29 -39.68 -1.55 -10.07
C GLY A 29 -39.16 -1.58 -11.51
N ALA A 30 -38.27 -2.53 -11.82
CA ALA A 30 -37.90 -3.00 -13.16
C ALA A 30 -37.50 -1.98 -14.25
N SER A 31 -37.30 -0.69 -13.97
CA SER A 31 -37.33 0.30 -15.07
C SER A 31 -35.99 0.74 -15.66
N ASN A 32 -34.82 0.42 -15.09
CA ASN A 32 -33.55 0.76 -15.77
C ASN A 32 -32.38 -0.15 -15.36
N SER A 33 -32.24 -1.29 -16.04
CA SER A 33 -31.12 -2.24 -15.87
C SER A 33 -29.74 -1.57 -16.03
N LEU A 34 -29.65 -0.46 -16.78
CA LEU A 34 -28.41 0.28 -17.00
C LEU A 34 -27.94 1.04 -15.76
N ILE A 35 -28.87 1.57 -14.95
CA ILE A 35 -28.55 2.29 -13.70
C ILE A 35 -27.99 1.30 -12.68
N VAL A 36 -28.60 0.12 -12.59
CA VAL A 36 -28.13 -0.98 -11.72
C VAL A 36 -26.72 -1.41 -12.13
N PHE A 37 -26.49 -1.60 -13.44
CA PHE A 37 -25.18 -1.99 -13.95
C PHE A 37 -24.11 -0.92 -13.67
N SER A 38 -24.45 0.36 -13.83
CA SER A 38 -23.57 1.48 -13.52
C SER A 38 -23.24 1.56 -12.03
N ALA A 39 -24.23 1.38 -11.15
CA ALA A 39 -24.03 1.38 -9.71
C ALA A 39 -23.12 0.22 -9.26
N ILE A 40 -23.33 -0.99 -9.79
CA ILE A 40 -22.48 -2.15 -9.52
C ILE A 40 -21.05 -1.90 -10.03
N ALA A 41 -20.90 -1.36 -11.23
CA ALA A 41 -19.59 -1.02 -11.79
C ALA A 41 -18.86 0.03 -10.94
N LEU A 42 -19.58 1.04 -10.43
CA LEU A 42 -19.03 2.05 -9.53
C LEU A 42 -18.54 1.44 -8.21
N VAL A 43 -19.38 0.64 -7.53
CA VAL A 43 -19.04 0.01 -6.25
C VAL A 43 -17.87 -0.97 -6.43
N SER A 44 -17.87 -1.74 -7.52
CA SER A 44 -16.79 -2.67 -7.85
C SER A 44 -15.47 -1.95 -8.11
N SER A 45 -15.50 -0.84 -8.87
CA SER A 45 -14.32 0.00 -9.12
C SER A 45 -13.76 0.60 -7.84
N LEU A 46 -14.64 1.09 -6.95
CA LEU A 46 -14.23 1.65 -5.66
C LEU A 46 -13.55 0.60 -4.79
N ALA A 47 -14.11 -0.61 -4.73
CA ALA A 47 -13.54 -1.73 -4.00
C ALA A 47 -12.16 -2.15 -4.54
N LEU A 48 -12.02 -2.23 -5.87
CA LEU A 48 -10.74 -2.53 -6.51
C LEU A 48 -9.68 -1.44 -6.22
N MET A 49 -10.10 -0.18 -6.17
CA MET A 49 -9.22 0.93 -5.82
C MET A 49 -8.70 0.81 -4.37
N ILE A 50 -9.57 0.46 -3.42
CA ILE A 50 -9.17 0.24 -2.02
C ILE A 50 -8.18 -0.92 -1.90
N LEU A 51 -8.44 -2.04 -2.59
CA LEU A 51 -7.51 -3.17 -2.64
C LEU A 51 -6.15 -2.78 -3.25
N SER A 52 -6.16 -2.01 -4.33
CA SER A 52 -4.93 -1.52 -4.97
C SER A 52 -4.14 -0.57 -4.06
N LEU A 53 -4.82 0.28 -3.30
CA LEU A 53 -4.18 1.17 -2.33
C LEU A 53 -3.49 0.40 -1.22
N ASN A 54 -4.14 -0.62 -0.65
CA ASN A 54 -3.52 -1.47 0.37
C ASN A 54 -2.25 -2.16 -0.15
N ALA A 55 -2.30 -2.71 -1.37
CA ALA A 55 -1.13 -3.35 -1.97
C ALA A 55 0.03 -2.35 -2.23
N LYS A 56 -0.29 -1.10 -2.61
CA LYS A 56 0.71 -0.05 -2.78
C LYS A 56 1.30 0.41 -1.44
N LEU A 57 0.49 0.48 -0.39
CA LEU A 57 0.93 0.82 0.96
C LEU A 57 1.95 -0.20 1.48
N ASP A 58 1.62 -1.51 1.38
CA ASP A 58 2.53 -2.59 1.76
C ASP A 58 3.86 -2.50 0.99
N LYS A 59 3.82 -2.12 -0.29
CA LYS A 59 5.04 -1.96 -1.10
C LYS A 59 5.88 -0.75 -0.64
N ILE A 60 5.25 0.38 -0.36
CA ILE A 60 5.92 1.59 0.11
C ILE A 60 6.56 1.34 1.48
N GLU A 61 5.87 0.66 2.38
CA GLU A 61 6.39 0.30 3.70
C GLU A 61 7.66 -0.55 3.60
N ASN A 62 7.65 -1.56 2.71
CA ASN A 62 8.82 -2.40 2.46
C ASN A 62 9.99 -1.61 1.85
N GLU A 63 9.74 -0.75 0.85
CA GLU A 63 10.79 0.12 0.29
C GLU A 63 11.36 1.09 1.34
N LEU A 64 10.53 1.56 2.27
CA LEU A 64 10.95 2.47 3.35
C LEU A 64 11.88 1.74 4.34
N LEU A 65 11.52 0.51 4.74
CA LEU A 65 12.33 -0.32 5.63
C LEU A 65 13.70 -0.67 5.00
N GLU A 66 13.73 -1.00 3.71
CA GLU A 66 14.99 -1.23 2.99
C GLU A 66 15.85 0.03 2.95
N ARG A 67 15.23 1.19 2.68
CA ARG A 67 15.94 2.48 2.69
C ARG A 67 16.51 2.81 4.07
N GLU A 68 15.75 2.58 5.14
CA GLU A 68 16.21 2.81 6.52
C GLU A 68 17.43 1.95 6.87
N ARG A 69 17.43 0.68 6.43
CA ARG A 69 18.57 -0.23 6.62
C ARG A 69 19.80 0.24 5.84
N SER A 70 19.62 0.72 4.61
CA SER A 70 20.70 1.26 3.78
C SER A 70 21.26 2.59 4.32
N LEU A 71 20.42 3.44 4.89
CA LEU A 71 20.81 4.70 5.54
C LEU A 71 21.69 4.42 6.77
N ARG A 72 21.31 3.43 7.57
CA ARG A 72 22.11 3.01 8.74
C ARG A 72 23.51 2.51 8.34
N ILE A 73 23.61 1.75 7.25
CA ILE A 73 24.91 1.26 6.73
C ILE A 73 25.75 2.44 6.21
N ASN A 74 25.14 3.36 5.47
CA ASN A 74 25.83 4.54 4.97
C ASN A 74 26.33 5.46 6.09
N ILE A 75 25.56 5.66 7.16
CA ILE A 75 26.00 6.45 8.32
C ILE A 75 27.21 5.81 9.00
N LYS A 76 27.21 4.47 9.20
CA LYS A 76 28.39 3.77 9.73
C LYS A 76 29.61 3.92 8.83
N SER A 77 29.43 3.81 7.52
CA SER A 77 30.53 3.99 6.56
C SER A 77 31.05 5.44 6.53
N LEU A 78 30.18 6.42 6.76
CA LEU A 78 30.54 7.82 6.92
C LEU A 78 31.31 8.06 8.23
N GLU A 79 30.89 7.47 9.35
CA GLU A 79 31.64 7.52 10.61
C GLU A 79 33.03 6.89 10.47
N GLU A 80 33.13 5.70 9.88
CA GLU A 80 34.42 5.02 9.65
C GLU A 80 35.36 5.84 8.75
N ASN A 81 34.83 6.48 7.70
CA ASN A 81 35.62 7.38 6.87
C ASN A 81 36.06 8.64 7.63
N LEU A 82 35.19 9.19 8.49
CA LEU A 82 35.52 10.37 9.28
C LEU A 82 36.64 10.06 10.28
N ASP A 83 36.57 8.90 10.94
CA ASP A 83 37.59 8.42 11.86
C ASP A 83 38.92 8.18 11.16
N TRP A 84 38.90 7.59 9.96
CA TRP A 84 40.08 7.43 9.12
C TRP A 84 40.72 8.77 8.74
N VAL A 85 39.92 9.74 8.26
CA VAL A 85 40.41 11.08 7.92
C VAL A 85 41.00 11.78 9.15
N LYS A 86 40.39 11.60 10.32
CA LYS A 86 40.86 12.19 11.57
C LYS A 86 42.21 11.60 11.99
N SER A 87 42.37 10.28 11.88
CA SER A 87 43.64 9.60 12.18
C SER A 87 44.79 10.04 11.27
N LEU A 88 44.51 10.26 9.97
CA LEU A 88 45.49 10.80 9.04
C LEU A 88 45.89 12.25 9.32
N ARG A 89 44.98 13.01 9.94
CA ARG A 89 45.26 14.39 10.33
C ARG A 89 46.20 14.43 11.53
N GLU A 90 45.97 13.56 12.52
CA GLU A 90 46.83 13.43 13.71
C GLU A 90 48.25 12.97 13.33
N GLU A 91 48.39 12.01 12.39
CA GLU A 91 49.72 11.58 11.90
C GLU A 91 50.49 12.70 11.18
N LYS A 92 49.78 13.68 10.59
CA LYS A 92 50.40 14.83 9.91
C LYS A 92 50.77 15.98 10.84
N GLU A 93 50.20 16.06 12.03
CA GLU A 93 50.55 17.10 13.01
C GLU A 93 51.70 16.67 13.94
N GLU A 94 52.02 15.37 13.98
CA GLU A 94 53.11 14.80 14.79
C GLU A 94 54.47 14.71 14.05
N LYS A 95 54.50 14.97 12.73
CA LYS A 95 55.71 15.03 11.88
C LYS A 95 56.06 16.46 11.49
#